data_AF-A0A950HKZ9-F1
#
_entry.id   AF-A0A950HKZ9-F1
#
_cell.length_a   1.000
_cell.length_b   1.000
_cell.length_c   1.000
_cell.angle_alpha   90.00
_cell.angle_beta   90.00
_cell.angle_gamma   90.00
#
_symmetry.space_group_name_H-M   'P 1'
#
loop_
_entity.id
_entity.type
_entity.pdbx_description
1 polymer ?
#
loop_
_entity_poly.entity_id
_entity_poly.type
_entity_poly.pdbx_seq_one_letter_code
_entity_poly.pdbx_strand_id
1 'polypeptide(L)'
;MLAVLDRTQATAHYLTRYLHDTDRMGKTIVFCENNDHAHRMRVALNNANLDMVERYQNYACRITDADRDPGKALLDECSKINSDEPVIVMTSRLLTTGVDLPSVEDIVIFRRIGSMPLFKQIIGRGTRLCLEAHKGSFDIIDFVEATRLVNDPAFDGPPLRVINDEVDEQGIRVVSQEQAGEDDAEQVAETEAEYETQEEGPLPDGPARLQALTTEDDDTADQIMAQGKRIYVDGMEVYVWNDVHYQLESDGRTLRLVEYREFVRDRVLSMNLPPTDPRTQWAVARSRAALREELQSRAVEADDLMAELGHPEADPLDLLINAAWELPLVSRAERALRVQREHQQFLESFGPKARVVLDALLDKFTEHGAEELSARALRVPPFTKMGNVIELGSLFGGRDALHEAIDDLGRRLFDVG
;
A
#
# COMPACT_ATOMS: atom_id res chain seq x y z
N MET A 1 -9.52 -0.95 25.79
CA MET A 1 -9.16 0.22 24.95
C MET A 1 -8.62 1.31 25.88
N LEU A 2 -7.36 1.21 26.34
CA LEU A 2 -6.76 2.16 27.29
C LEU A 2 -5.24 2.34 27.12
N ALA A 3 -4.58 1.60 26.21
CA ALA A 3 -3.12 1.56 26.11
C ALA A 3 -2.45 2.68 25.27
N VAL A 4 -3.23 3.51 24.55
CA VAL A 4 -2.65 4.52 23.65
C VAL A 4 -2.51 5.90 24.31
N LEU A 5 -3.13 6.15 25.47
CA LEU A 5 -3.06 7.46 26.15
C LEU A 5 -1.74 7.64 26.92
N ASP A 6 -1.27 6.62 27.62
CA ASP A 6 -0.07 6.71 28.45
C ASP A 6 1.21 6.86 27.62
N ARG A 7 1.34 6.12 26.50
CA ARG A 7 2.53 6.23 25.63
C ARG A 7 2.65 7.59 24.94
N THR A 8 1.55 8.24 24.57
CA THR A 8 1.60 9.56 23.91
C THR A 8 2.16 10.64 24.83
N GLN A 9 1.82 10.62 26.12
CA GLN A 9 2.34 11.59 27.09
C GLN A 9 3.83 11.36 27.38
N ALA A 10 4.24 10.11 27.61
CA ALA A 10 5.65 9.77 27.81
C ALA A 10 6.51 10.16 26.59
N THR A 11 6.04 9.87 25.37
CA THR A 11 6.71 10.27 24.13
C THR A 11 6.80 11.80 23.99
N ALA A 12 5.75 12.54 24.33
CA ALA A 12 5.77 14.00 24.28
C ALA A 12 6.78 14.59 25.28
N HIS A 13 6.85 14.04 26.49
CA HIS A 13 7.85 14.46 27.48
C HIS A 13 9.27 14.14 27.03
N TYR A 14 9.51 12.94 26.50
CA TYR A 14 10.82 12.59 25.95
C TYR A 14 11.22 13.55 24.83
N LEU A 15 10.35 13.75 23.83
CA LEU A 15 10.66 14.60 22.68
C LEU A 15 10.91 16.06 23.11
N THR A 16 10.15 16.55 24.08
CA THR A 16 10.35 17.89 24.66
C THR A 16 11.73 18.02 25.31
N ARG A 17 12.18 16.99 26.04
CA ARG A 17 13.50 16.99 26.67
C ARG A 17 14.61 16.89 25.63
N TYR A 18 14.44 16.01 24.64
CA TYR A 18 15.36 15.89 23.52
C TYR A 18 15.58 17.25 22.84
N LEU A 19 14.51 17.95 22.44
CA LEU A 19 14.59 19.29 21.83
C LEU A 19 15.17 20.34 22.78
N HIS A 20 15.06 20.15 24.10
CA HIS A 20 15.72 21.01 25.08
C HIS A 20 17.24 20.82 25.10
N ASP A 21 17.70 19.59 24.89
CA ASP A 21 19.11 19.22 24.91
C ASP A 21 19.79 19.45 23.55
N THR A 22 19.01 19.50 22.45
CA THR A 22 19.47 19.77 21.08
C THR A 22 19.10 21.19 20.61
N ASP A 23 17.94 21.37 19.99
CA ASP A 23 17.39 22.66 19.56
C ASP A 23 15.85 22.70 19.73
N ARG A 24 15.37 23.69 20.50
CA ARG A 24 13.93 23.90 20.73
C ARG A 24 13.19 24.43 19.51
N MET A 25 13.91 24.95 18.51
CA MET A 25 13.38 25.44 17.24
C MET A 25 13.69 24.52 16.06
N GLY A 26 14.39 23.40 16.30
CA GLY A 26 14.69 22.39 15.28
C GLY A 26 13.41 21.85 14.66
N LYS A 27 13.27 22.00 13.34
CA LYS A 27 12.02 21.62 12.66
C LYS A 27 11.83 20.11 12.74
N THR A 28 10.75 19.70 13.38
CA THR A 28 10.48 18.31 13.73
C THR A 28 9.20 17.82 13.05
N ILE A 29 9.25 16.64 12.44
CA ILE A 29 8.05 15.97 11.90
C ILE A 29 7.76 14.69 12.69
N VAL A 30 6.54 14.56 13.19
CA VAL A 30 6.08 13.39 13.95
C VAL A 30 5.04 12.61 13.16
N PHE A 31 5.41 11.38 12.78
CA PHE A 31 4.55 10.44 12.06
C PHE A 31 3.74 9.59 13.02
N CYS A 32 2.46 9.90 13.14
CA CYS A 32 1.50 9.23 14.00
C CYS A 32 0.70 8.14 13.25
N GLU A 33 0.16 7.17 13.99
CA GLU A 33 -0.63 6.05 13.42
C GLU A 33 -1.86 6.49 12.61
N ASN A 34 -2.61 7.49 13.09
CA ASN A 34 -3.85 7.97 12.47
C ASN A 34 -4.18 9.42 12.93
N ASN A 35 -5.21 10.03 12.33
CA ASN A 35 -5.61 11.42 12.59
C ASN A 35 -5.92 11.71 14.06
N ASP A 36 -6.52 10.74 14.76
CA ASP A 36 -6.83 10.85 16.20
C ASP A 36 -5.57 10.79 17.06
N HIS A 37 -4.61 9.97 16.67
CA HIS A 37 -3.31 9.92 17.32
C HIS A 37 -2.54 11.25 17.14
N ALA A 38 -2.51 11.79 15.92
CA ALA A 38 -1.88 13.09 15.65
C ALA A 38 -2.53 14.23 16.46
N HIS A 39 -3.86 14.18 16.64
CA HIS A 39 -4.56 15.14 17.50
C HIS A 39 -4.15 15.02 18.97
N ARG A 40 -4.11 13.81 19.53
CA ARG A 40 -3.70 13.58 20.92
C ARG A 40 -2.24 13.97 21.15
N MET A 41 -1.36 13.65 20.21
CA MET A 41 0.06 14.04 20.26
C MET A 41 0.23 15.56 20.25
N ARG A 42 -0.55 16.29 19.43
CA ARG A 42 -0.58 17.77 19.44
C ARG A 42 -0.92 18.33 20.81
N VAL A 43 -1.92 17.76 21.47
CA VAL A 43 -2.32 18.23 22.80
C VAL A 43 -1.20 17.96 23.82
N ALA A 44 -0.62 16.76 23.80
CA ALA A 44 0.47 16.38 24.71
C ALA A 44 1.71 17.26 24.52
N LEU A 45 2.17 17.49 23.29
CA LEU A 45 3.34 18.32 23.01
C LEU A 45 3.14 19.79 23.36
N ASN A 46 1.97 20.37 23.05
CA ASN A 46 1.68 21.75 23.45
C ASN A 46 1.64 21.90 24.97
N ASN A 47 1.07 20.92 25.69
CA ASN A 47 1.06 20.92 27.16
C ASN A 47 2.46 20.74 27.77
N ALA A 48 3.35 19.99 27.12
CA ALA A 48 4.72 19.82 27.56
C ALA A 48 5.61 21.06 27.26
N ASN A 49 5.20 21.92 26.31
CA ASN A 49 5.96 23.08 25.83
C ASN A 49 5.19 24.40 26.01
N LEU A 50 4.50 24.58 27.15
CA LEU A 50 3.68 25.78 27.40
C LEU A 50 4.48 27.09 27.25
N ASP A 51 5.75 27.08 27.66
CA ASP A 51 6.68 28.21 27.54
C ASP A 51 6.95 28.63 26.09
N MET A 52 6.85 27.69 25.15
CA MET A 52 7.00 27.95 23.71
C MET A 52 5.66 28.30 23.08
N VAL A 53 4.56 27.66 23.50
CA VAL A 53 3.21 27.99 23.01
C VAL A 53 2.80 29.43 23.37
N GLU A 54 3.27 29.94 24.51
CA GLU A 54 3.09 31.36 24.88
C GLU A 54 3.79 32.32 23.92
N ARG A 55 4.89 31.89 23.29
CA ARG A 55 5.70 32.71 22.37
C ARG A 55 5.35 32.48 20.89
N TYR A 56 5.02 31.24 20.54
CA TYR A 56 4.72 30.75 19.20
C TYR A 56 3.39 30.00 19.25
N GLN A 57 2.31 30.66 18.83
CA GLN A 57 0.96 30.10 18.96
C GLN A 57 0.81 28.77 18.19
N ASN A 58 1.58 28.60 17.12
CA ASN A 58 1.58 27.41 16.29
C ASN A 58 2.82 26.54 16.52
N TYR A 59 3.39 26.52 17.74
CA TYR A 59 4.60 25.75 18.04
C TYR A 59 4.49 24.27 17.63
N ALA A 60 3.43 23.58 18.06
CA ALA A 60 3.12 22.21 17.64
C ALA A 60 1.74 22.10 16.95
N CYS A 61 1.75 21.80 15.65
CA CYS A 61 0.56 21.80 14.80
C CYS A 61 0.28 20.43 14.18
N ARG A 62 -1.01 20.08 14.09
CA ARG A 62 -1.43 18.89 13.35
C ARG A 62 -1.68 19.28 11.91
N ILE A 63 -1.11 18.52 10.97
CA ILE A 63 -1.34 18.66 9.54
C ILE A 63 -1.75 17.30 8.96
N THR A 64 -3.03 17.15 8.71
CA THR A 64 -3.63 15.94 8.12
C THR A 64 -4.59 16.30 6.99
N ASP A 65 -4.97 15.31 6.18
CA ASP A 65 -5.95 15.50 5.09
C ASP A 65 -7.29 16.07 5.59
N ALA A 66 -7.63 15.83 6.87
CA ALA A 66 -8.83 16.36 7.50
C ALA A 66 -8.77 17.88 7.76
N ASP A 67 -7.57 18.47 7.79
CA ASP A 67 -7.33 19.88 8.15
C ASP A 67 -7.39 20.83 6.93
N ARG A 68 -7.60 20.30 5.70
CA ARG A 68 -7.87 21.03 4.45
C ARG A 68 -6.98 22.28 4.25
N ASP A 69 -7.56 23.40 3.81
CA ASP A 69 -6.82 24.62 3.48
C ASP A 69 -6.01 25.21 4.65
N PRO A 70 -6.51 25.24 5.90
CA PRO A 70 -5.70 25.64 7.06
C PRO A 70 -4.45 24.79 7.29
N GLY A 71 -4.57 23.46 7.13
CA GLY A 71 -3.42 22.55 7.24
C GLY A 71 -2.38 22.78 6.15
N LYS A 72 -2.84 23.05 4.93
CA LYS A 72 -1.96 23.38 3.79
C LYS A 72 -1.19 24.69 4.01
N ALA A 73 -1.86 25.73 4.52
CA ALA A 73 -1.22 27.01 4.82
C ALA A 73 -0.11 26.86 5.88
N LEU A 74 -0.35 26.06 6.94
CA LEU A 74 0.66 25.77 7.96
C LEU A 74 1.86 25.00 7.39
N LEU A 75 1.62 24.11 6.43
CA LEU A 75 2.69 23.37 5.77
C LEU A 75 3.51 24.25 4.82
N ASP A 76 2.83 25.12 4.07
CA ASP A 76 3.46 26.11 3.20
C ASP A 76 4.32 27.07 4.04
N GLU A 77 3.87 27.46 5.24
CA GLU A 77 4.67 28.24 6.18
C GLU A 77 5.86 27.43 6.73
N CYS A 78 5.64 26.17 7.11
CA CYS A 78 6.67 25.26 7.61
C CYS A 78 7.78 24.99 6.56
N SER A 79 7.46 25.01 5.27
CA SER A 79 8.45 24.79 4.19
C SER A 79 9.44 25.94 4.02
N LYS A 80 9.14 27.13 4.54
CA LYS A 80 10.05 28.27 4.46
C LYS A 80 11.21 28.08 5.42
N ILE A 81 12.42 28.29 4.91
CA ILE A 81 13.68 28.22 5.67
C ILE A 81 13.66 29.22 6.85
N ASN A 82 13.17 30.44 6.62
CA ASN A 82 13.13 31.52 7.61
C ASN A 82 11.83 31.58 8.44
N SER A 83 11.04 30.51 8.46
CA SER A 83 9.83 30.48 9.28
C SER A 83 10.11 29.92 10.66
N ASP A 84 9.68 30.67 11.67
CA ASP A 84 9.76 30.31 13.10
C ASP A 84 8.56 29.45 13.56
N GLU A 85 7.48 29.31 12.78
CA GLU A 85 6.34 28.43 13.12
C GLU A 85 5.60 27.87 11.88
N PRO A 86 5.09 26.62 11.94
CA PRO A 86 5.19 25.68 13.05
C PRO A 86 6.57 25.02 13.14
N VAL A 87 7.00 24.71 14.38
CA VAL A 87 8.27 24.01 14.66
C VAL A 87 8.07 22.51 14.63
N ILE A 88 7.01 22.02 15.28
CA ILE A 88 6.69 20.60 15.36
C ILE A 88 5.41 20.33 14.57
N VAL A 89 5.50 19.45 13.58
CA VAL A 89 4.37 19.06 12.74
C VAL A 89 4.01 17.60 12.99
N MET A 90 2.76 17.33 13.41
CA MET A 90 2.24 15.97 13.56
C MET A 90 1.35 15.61 12.39
N THR A 91 1.59 14.46 11.79
CA THR A 91 0.80 13.96 10.67
C THR A 91 0.56 12.46 10.80
N SER A 92 -0.56 11.96 10.29
CA SER A 92 -0.78 10.52 10.16
C SER A 92 -0.46 9.96 8.79
N ARG A 93 -0.44 10.81 7.78
CA ARG A 93 -0.09 10.50 6.41
C ARG A 93 0.34 11.84 5.84
N LEU A 94 1.64 11.97 5.58
CA LEU A 94 2.11 13.21 5.00
C LEU A 94 1.58 13.27 3.57
N LEU A 95 1.06 14.45 3.23
CA LEU A 95 0.39 14.81 1.99
C LEU A 95 1.20 14.33 0.78
N THR A 96 0.52 13.55 -0.07
CA THR A 96 0.79 13.32 -1.49
C THR A 96 1.95 14.15 -2.04
N THR A 97 3.12 13.53 -2.22
CA THR A 97 4.23 13.96 -3.10
C THR A 97 4.28 15.45 -3.46
N GLY A 98 5.28 16.19 -2.95
CA GLY A 98 5.61 17.54 -3.46
C GLY A 98 5.99 18.57 -2.41
N VAL A 99 5.93 18.23 -1.12
CA VAL A 99 6.34 19.16 -0.05
C VAL A 99 7.84 19.02 0.18
N ASP A 100 8.54 20.12 -0.04
CA ASP A 100 9.97 20.25 0.22
C ASP A 100 10.17 20.94 1.58
N LEU A 101 10.90 20.29 2.49
CA LEU A 101 11.16 20.76 3.84
C LEU A 101 12.68 20.66 4.12
N PRO A 102 13.50 21.48 3.45
CA PRO A 102 14.95 21.32 3.49
C PRO A 102 15.53 21.55 4.89
N SER A 103 14.86 22.36 5.73
CA SER A 103 15.29 22.69 7.10
C SER A 103 14.81 21.73 8.19
N VAL A 104 14.25 20.55 7.86
CA VAL A 104 13.83 19.55 8.86
C VAL A 104 15.03 18.88 9.51
N GLU A 105 15.16 19.00 10.82
CA GLU A 105 16.26 18.44 11.61
C GLU A 105 15.89 17.11 12.25
N ASP A 106 14.62 16.90 12.58
CA ASP A 106 14.18 15.71 13.31
C ASP A 106 13.01 15.01 12.62
N ILE A 107 13.15 13.69 12.44
CA ILE A 107 12.09 12.80 11.96
C ILE A 107 11.73 11.81 13.06
N VAL A 108 10.51 11.95 13.57
CA VAL A 108 10.00 11.13 14.66
C VAL A 108 9.02 10.08 14.11
N ILE A 109 9.35 8.81 14.30
CA ILE A 109 8.52 7.68 13.88
C ILE A 109 7.75 7.18 15.10
N PHE A 110 6.43 7.43 15.10
CA PHE A 110 5.51 6.97 16.13
C PHE A 110 4.29 6.25 15.54
N ARG A 111 4.56 5.51 14.47
CA ARG A 111 3.62 4.65 13.77
C ARG A 111 4.34 3.42 13.25
N ARG A 112 3.64 2.30 13.16
CA ARG A 112 4.21 1.14 12.47
C ARG A 112 4.36 1.46 10.98
N ILE A 113 5.49 1.09 10.41
CA ILE A 113 5.78 1.24 8.99
C ILE A 113 5.82 -0.17 8.40
N GLY A 114 4.86 -0.47 7.53
CA GLY A 114 4.70 -1.80 6.94
C GLY A 114 5.51 -2.02 5.66
N SER A 115 6.28 -1.03 5.19
CA SER A 115 7.06 -1.16 3.96
C SER A 115 8.32 -0.27 3.93
N MET A 116 9.39 -0.80 3.35
CA MET A 116 10.66 -0.10 3.12
C MET A 116 10.54 1.19 2.30
N PRO A 117 9.76 1.24 1.19
CA PRO A 117 9.57 2.49 0.45
C PRO A 117 8.90 3.59 1.28
N LEU A 118 7.91 3.25 2.12
CA LEU A 118 7.27 4.22 2.99
C LEU A 118 8.25 4.74 4.05
N PHE A 119 9.11 3.88 4.60
CA PHE A 119 10.19 4.29 5.49
C PHE A 119 11.14 5.27 4.78
N LYS A 120 11.67 4.90 3.60
CA LYS A 120 12.55 5.76 2.78
C LYS A 120 11.89 7.09 2.39
N GLN A 121 10.58 7.11 2.12
CA GLN A 121 9.83 8.34 1.86
C GLN A 121 9.66 9.23 3.10
N ILE A 122 9.56 8.63 4.28
CA ILE A 122 9.49 9.31 5.57
C ILE A 122 10.84 9.95 5.87
N ILE A 123 11.92 9.15 5.91
CA ILE A 123 13.27 9.64 6.25
C ILE A 123 13.83 10.56 5.16
N GLY A 124 13.43 10.36 3.89
CA GLY A 124 13.78 11.23 2.76
C GLY A 124 13.25 12.66 2.87
N ARG A 125 12.40 12.97 3.87
CA ARG A 125 12.05 14.35 4.20
C ARG A 125 13.19 15.10 4.90
N GLY A 126 14.11 14.38 5.53
CA GLY A 126 15.24 14.92 6.29
C GLY A 126 16.55 14.93 5.52
N THR A 127 16.68 14.14 4.44
CA THR A 127 17.94 13.96 3.70
C THR A 127 18.42 15.18 2.91
N ARG A 128 17.57 16.20 2.71
CA ARG A 128 17.97 17.44 2.04
C ARG A 128 18.89 18.27 2.93
N LEU A 129 20.08 18.58 2.44
CA LEU A 129 21.02 19.51 3.08
C LEU A 129 20.48 20.95 3.01
N CYS A 130 20.68 21.72 4.08
CA CYS A 130 20.29 23.13 4.12
C CYS A 130 21.35 23.95 4.87
N LEU A 131 22.39 24.37 4.14
CA LEU A 131 23.51 25.14 4.71
C LEU A 131 23.07 26.51 5.25
N GLU A 132 22.03 27.11 4.65
CA GLU A 132 21.44 28.37 5.12
C GLU A 132 20.81 28.24 6.51
N ALA A 133 20.25 27.07 6.83
CA ALA A 133 19.74 26.73 8.16
C ALA A 133 20.78 26.02 9.03
N HIS A 134 22.06 25.97 8.61
CA HIS A 134 23.14 25.23 9.29
C HIS A 134 22.87 23.73 9.48
N LYS A 135 22.02 23.16 8.64
CA LYS A 135 21.66 21.74 8.68
C LYS A 135 22.56 20.92 7.76
N GLY A 136 23.49 20.19 8.35
CA GLY A 136 24.37 19.21 7.70
C GLY A 136 23.96 17.75 7.91
N SER A 137 23.08 17.48 8.86
CA SER A 137 22.56 16.15 9.20
C SER A 137 21.12 16.27 9.72
N PHE A 138 20.45 15.15 9.93
CA PHE A 138 19.15 15.08 10.59
C PHE A 138 19.09 13.83 11.47
N ASP A 139 18.28 13.85 12.51
CA ASP A 139 18.12 12.75 13.45
C ASP A 139 16.81 11.99 13.19
N ILE A 140 16.86 10.66 13.31
CA ILE A 140 15.69 9.78 13.25
C ILE A 140 15.42 9.27 14.67
N ILE A 141 14.25 9.59 15.19
CA ILE A 141 13.80 9.19 16.53
C ILE A 141 12.69 8.15 16.38
N ASP A 142 12.97 6.91 16.75
CA ASP A 142 12.09 5.78 16.50
C ASP A 142 11.53 5.20 17.80
N PHE A 143 10.21 5.37 18.01
CA PHE A 143 9.52 4.87 19.21
C PHE A 143 8.89 3.48 19.02
N VAL A 144 9.00 2.89 17.83
CA VAL A 144 8.34 1.63 17.48
C VAL A 144 9.27 0.58 16.87
N GLU A 145 10.58 0.86 16.84
CA GLU A 145 11.62 0.00 16.26
C GLU A 145 11.41 -0.27 14.75
N ALA A 146 10.86 0.70 14.02
CA ALA A 146 10.75 0.64 12.56
C ALA A 146 12.12 0.56 11.86
N THR A 147 13.13 1.26 12.38
CA THR A 147 14.52 1.27 11.89
C THR A 147 15.15 -0.11 11.90
N ARG A 148 14.84 -0.95 12.90
CA ARG A 148 15.37 -2.32 13.02
C ARG A 148 14.86 -3.26 11.91
N LEU A 149 13.68 -3.01 11.37
CA LEU A 149 13.03 -3.87 10.37
C LEU A 149 13.37 -3.45 8.93
N VAL A 150 14.00 -2.28 8.76
CA VAL A 150 14.00 -1.54 7.49
C VAL A 150 15.33 -0.81 7.24
N ASN A 151 16.38 -1.05 8.05
CA ASN A 151 17.70 -0.50 7.78
C ASN A 151 18.38 -1.32 6.67
N ASP A 152 18.76 -0.65 5.58
CA ASP A 152 19.48 -1.22 4.44
C ASP A 152 20.85 -0.52 4.32
N PRO A 153 21.89 -0.99 5.04
CA PRO A 153 23.20 -0.35 5.09
C PRO A 153 23.87 -0.22 3.71
N ALA A 154 23.52 -1.08 2.76
CA ALA A 154 24.07 -1.06 1.41
C ALA A 154 23.51 0.09 0.55
N PHE A 155 22.36 0.65 0.92
CA PHE A 155 21.72 1.75 0.20
C PHE A 155 21.74 3.07 0.99
N ASP A 156 21.47 3.02 2.29
CA ASP A 156 21.36 4.22 3.14
C ASP A 156 22.70 4.65 3.76
N GLY A 157 23.72 3.78 3.67
CA GLY A 157 24.97 3.92 4.40
C GLY A 157 24.79 3.68 5.90
N PRO A 158 25.88 3.47 6.66
CA PRO A 158 25.79 3.32 8.10
C PRO A 158 25.35 4.65 8.75
N PRO A 159 24.48 4.62 9.77
CA PRO A 159 24.16 5.83 10.52
C PRO A 159 25.42 6.38 11.18
N LEU A 160 25.61 7.70 11.14
CA LEU A 160 26.76 8.36 11.78
C LEU A 160 26.84 8.05 13.29
N ARG A 161 25.68 7.87 13.93
CA ARG A 161 25.56 7.56 15.35
C ARG A 161 24.25 6.83 15.63
N VAL A 162 24.30 5.80 16.48
CA VAL A 162 23.11 5.09 16.98
C VAL A 162 23.01 5.28 18.49
N ILE A 163 21.86 5.76 18.96
CA ILE A 163 21.56 5.93 20.38
C ILE A 163 20.34 5.08 20.72
N ASN A 164 20.51 4.15 21.66
CA ASN A 164 19.42 3.34 22.21
C ASN A 164 19.08 3.85 23.61
N ASP A 165 17.95 4.55 23.72
CA ASP A 165 17.45 5.09 24.98
C ASP A 165 16.31 4.25 25.55
N GLU A 166 16.40 3.90 26.84
CA GLU A 166 15.28 3.36 27.60
C GLU A 166 14.68 4.46 28.46
N VAL A 167 13.36 4.59 28.41
CA VAL A 167 12.59 5.60 29.16
C VAL A 167 11.64 4.94 30.14
N ASP A 168 11.41 5.60 31.29
CA ASP A 168 10.38 5.18 32.22
C ASP A 168 8.96 5.56 31.74
N GLU A 169 7.95 5.21 32.54
CA GLU A 169 6.54 5.51 32.24
C GLU A 169 6.23 7.02 32.11
N GLN A 170 7.15 7.89 32.52
CA GLN A 170 7.02 9.35 32.47
C GLN A 170 7.79 9.95 31.28
N GLY A 171 8.49 9.12 30.48
CA GLY A 171 9.32 9.57 29.37
C GLY A 171 10.70 10.08 29.81
N ILE A 172 11.11 9.80 31.05
CA ILE A 172 12.43 10.18 31.55
C ILE A 172 13.43 9.09 31.14
N ARG A 173 14.53 9.50 30.51
CA ARG A 173 15.61 8.60 30.10
C ARG A 173 16.28 7.96 31.33
N VAL A 174 16.27 6.64 31.40
CA VAL A 174 16.84 5.83 32.49
C VAL A 174 18.15 5.17 32.05
N VAL A 175 18.24 4.76 30.78
CA VAL A 175 19.43 4.17 30.17
C VAL A 175 19.66 4.85 28.81
N SER A 176 20.92 5.12 28.48
CA SER A 176 21.34 5.66 27.19
C SER A 176 22.59 4.91 26.75
N GLN A 177 22.51 4.16 25.66
CA GLN A 177 23.65 3.45 25.08
C GLN A 177 23.98 4.06 23.73
N GLU A 178 25.18 4.64 23.63
CA GLU A 178 25.70 5.21 22.39
C GLU A 178 26.63 4.18 21.73
N GLN A 179 26.35 3.89 20.46
CA GLN A 179 27.18 3.05 19.60
C GLN A 179 27.71 3.92 18.45
N ALA A 180 29.02 3.86 18.20
CA ALA A 180 29.61 4.44 17.00
C ALA A 180 29.11 3.66 15.77
N GLY A 181 28.71 4.36 14.71
CA GLY A 181 28.43 3.74 13.41
C GLY A 181 29.68 3.05 12.87
N GLU A 182 29.53 2.08 11.98
CA GLU A 182 30.67 1.42 11.33
C GLU A 182 31.52 2.47 10.59
N ASP A 183 32.80 2.57 10.96
CA ASP A 183 33.76 3.57 10.51
C ASP A 183 33.94 3.56 8.98
N ASP A 184 33.50 4.62 8.32
CA ASP A 184 34.22 5.26 7.20
C ASP A 184 33.76 6.74 7.09
N ALA A 185 34.01 7.51 8.15
CA ALA A 185 33.64 8.92 8.28
C ALA A 185 34.42 9.89 7.37
N GLU A 186 35.25 9.41 6.43
CA GLU A 186 36.08 10.25 5.55
C GLU A 186 35.55 10.44 4.11
N GLN A 187 34.40 9.87 3.73
CA GLN A 187 33.87 9.98 2.35
C GLN A 187 32.57 10.76 2.15
N VAL A 188 32.02 11.42 3.19
CA VAL A 188 30.66 12.03 3.11
C VAL A 188 30.62 13.46 2.55
N ALA A 189 31.70 13.96 1.96
CA ALA A 189 31.65 15.19 1.17
C ALA A 189 31.54 14.81 -0.32
N GLU A 190 30.32 14.68 -0.83
CA GLU A 190 30.09 14.73 -2.28
C GLU A 190 30.60 16.08 -2.80
N THR A 191 31.72 16.05 -3.52
CA THR A 191 32.17 17.20 -4.30
C THR A 191 31.18 17.40 -5.44
N GLU A 192 30.73 18.64 -5.65
CA GLU A 192 29.85 19.03 -6.77
C GLU A 192 30.34 18.40 -8.08
N ALA A 193 29.62 17.39 -8.58
CA ALA A 193 29.95 16.77 -9.85
C ALA A 193 29.51 17.71 -10.98
N GLU A 194 30.47 18.29 -11.69
CA GLU A 194 30.25 18.77 -13.05
C GLU A 194 29.83 17.58 -13.93
N TYR A 195 28.65 17.65 -14.53
CA TYR A 195 28.15 16.60 -15.42
C TYR A 195 29.03 16.52 -16.68
N GLU A 196 29.81 15.44 -16.81
CA GLU A 196 30.28 14.94 -18.10
C GLU A 196 29.34 13.82 -18.58
N THR A 197 28.64 14.08 -19.67
CA THR A 197 27.82 13.09 -20.37
C THR A 197 28.74 12.03 -20.98
N GLN A 198 28.75 10.81 -20.43
CA GLN A 198 29.32 9.65 -21.10
C GLN A 198 28.25 8.92 -21.91
N GLU A 199 28.55 8.62 -23.17
CA GLU A 199 27.74 7.74 -24.01
C GLU A 199 27.63 6.37 -23.33
N GLU A 200 26.40 5.90 -23.13
CA GLU A 200 26.10 4.57 -22.61
C GLU A 200 26.84 3.50 -23.44
N GLY A 201 27.87 2.90 -22.84
CA GLY A 201 28.41 1.64 -23.32
C GLY A 201 27.34 0.54 -23.17
N PRO A 202 27.31 -0.46 -24.07
CA PRO A 202 26.27 -1.46 -24.05
C PRO A 202 26.33 -2.28 -22.76
N LEU A 203 25.15 -2.60 -22.21
CA LEU A 203 24.99 -3.51 -21.09
C LEU A 203 25.77 -4.81 -21.35
N PRO A 204 26.52 -5.32 -20.36
CA PRO A 204 27.30 -6.55 -20.54
C PRO A 204 26.36 -7.74 -20.70
N ASP A 205 26.53 -8.48 -21.79
CA ASP A 205 25.81 -9.73 -22.06
C ASP A 205 26.59 -10.96 -21.58
N GLY A 206 25.85 -11.96 -21.09
CA GLY A 206 26.38 -13.26 -20.69
C GLY A 206 26.47 -13.49 -19.17
N PRO A 207 27.10 -14.61 -18.74
CA PRO A 207 26.99 -15.15 -17.37
C PRO A 207 27.50 -14.22 -16.25
N ALA A 208 28.20 -13.14 -16.58
CA ALA A 208 28.63 -12.12 -15.63
C ALA A 208 27.45 -11.31 -15.03
N ARG A 209 26.30 -11.21 -15.73
CA ARG A 209 25.11 -10.53 -15.20
C ARG A 209 24.42 -11.32 -14.07
N LEU A 210 24.52 -12.65 -14.09
CA LEU A 210 23.92 -13.49 -13.05
C LEU A 210 24.72 -13.41 -11.74
N GLN A 211 26.05 -13.35 -11.82
CA GLN A 211 26.93 -13.33 -10.65
C GLN A 211 26.79 -12.08 -9.77
N ALA A 212 26.34 -10.96 -10.35
CA ALA A 212 26.04 -9.74 -9.62
C ALA A 212 24.62 -9.72 -9.01
N LEU A 213 23.79 -10.71 -9.32
CA LEU A 213 22.39 -10.84 -8.88
C LEU A 213 22.13 -12.13 -8.09
N THR A 214 23.17 -12.90 -7.77
CA THR A 214 23.12 -14.13 -6.96
C THR A 214 23.71 -13.86 -5.58
N THR A 215 22.95 -14.18 -4.53
CA THR A 215 23.45 -14.19 -3.14
C THR A 215 23.73 -15.63 -2.70
N GLU A 216 24.84 -15.85 -2.00
CA GLU A 216 25.19 -17.15 -1.38
C GLU A 216 24.88 -17.15 0.14
N ASP A 217 24.24 -16.09 0.64
CA ASP A 217 23.85 -15.99 2.05
C ASP A 217 22.55 -16.77 2.33
N ASP A 218 22.68 -17.88 3.06
CA ASP A 218 21.59 -18.81 3.38
C ASP A 218 20.48 -18.12 4.20
N ASP A 219 20.81 -17.18 5.08
CA ASP A 219 19.82 -16.46 5.90
C ASP A 219 18.98 -15.49 5.06
N THR A 220 19.61 -14.77 4.12
CA THR A 220 18.90 -13.93 3.14
C THR A 220 18.02 -14.78 2.22
N ALA A 221 18.51 -15.93 1.75
CA ALA A 221 17.73 -16.86 0.93
C ALA A 221 16.51 -17.39 1.68
N ASP A 222 16.67 -17.82 2.93
CA ASP A 222 15.57 -18.31 3.77
C ASP A 222 14.52 -17.23 4.06
N GLN A 223 14.92 -15.97 4.24
CA GLN A 223 13.99 -14.85 4.37
C GLN A 223 13.22 -14.55 3.08
N ILE A 224 13.90 -14.56 1.93
CA ILE A 224 13.27 -14.40 0.61
C ILE A 224 12.21 -15.49 0.40
N MET A 225 12.55 -16.74 0.75
CA MET A 225 11.68 -17.89 0.61
C MET A 225 10.50 -17.88 1.60
N ALA A 226 10.66 -17.30 2.78
CA ALA A 226 9.64 -17.25 3.81
C ALA A 226 8.60 -16.13 3.59
N GLN A 227 8.97 -15.02 2.93
CA GLN A 227 8.12 -13.83 2.79
C GLN A 227 7.59 -13.60 1.37
N GLY A 228 8.28 -14.09 0.33
CA GLY A 228 7.92 -13.82 -1.05
C GLY A 228 6.83 -14.73 -1.63
N LYS A 229 6.03 -14.21 -2.56
CA LYS A 229 5.09 -15.02 -3.36
C LYS A 229 5.89 -15.96 -4.25
N ARG A 230 5.78 -17.27 -4.01
CA ARG A 230 6.50 -18.30 -4.77
C ARG A 230 5.83 -18.55 -6.12
N ILE A 231 6.61 -18.47 -7.20
CA ILE A 231 6.21 -18.69 -8.59
C ILE A 231 7.17 -19.71 -9.21
N TYR A 232 6.68 -20.49 -10.18
CA TYR A 232 7.50 -21.40 -10.97
C TYR A 232 7.66 -20.86 -12.39
N VAL A 233 8.90 -20.67 -12.83
CA VAL A 233 9.23 -20.24 -14.19
C VAL A 233 10.23 -21.24 -14.77
N ASP A 234 9.86 -21.91 -15.87
CA ASP A 234 10.66 -22.94 -16.55
C ASP A 234 11.23 -24.05 -15.63
N GLY A 235 10.49 -24.40 -14.58
CA GLY A 235 10.88 -25.44 -13.62
C GLY A 235 11.83 -24.97 -12.51
N MET A 236 12.13 -23.68 -12.42
CA MET A 236 12.86 -23.06 -11.30
C MET A 236 11.88 -22.40 -10.33
N GLU A 237 12.14 -22.54 -9.02
CA GLU A 237 11.43 -21.81 -7.98
C GLU A 237 11.96 -20.37 -7.90
N VAL A 238 11.06 -19.40 -8.01
CA VAL A 238 11.35 -17.97 -7.92
C VAL A 238 10.43 -17.36 -6.87
N TYR A 239 10.96 -16.45 -6.06
CA TYR A 239 10.23 -15.80 -4.98
C TYR A 239 10.16 -14.30 -5.24
N VAL A 240 8.95 -13.75 -5.31
CA VAL A 240 8.73 -12.31 -5.49
C VAL A 240 8.87 -11.63 -4.14
N TRP A 241 9.97 -10.89 -3.95
CA TRP A 241 10.31 -10.20 -2.69
C TRP A 241 9.45 -8.94 -2.44
N ASN A 242 9.16 -8.15 -3.48
CA ASN A 242 8.24 -7.00 -3.43
C ASN A 242 7.71 -6.70 -4.85
N ASP A 243 6.50 -6.16 -4.95
CA ASP A 243 5.95 -5.60 -6.18
C ASP A 243 5.84 -4.06 -6.05
N VAL A 244 6.26 -3.33 -7.08
CA VAL A 244 6.29 -1.86 -7.11
C VAL A 244 5.73 -1.37 -8.44
N HIS A 245 4.67 -0.56 -8.37
CA HIS A 245 3.97 -0.08 -9.55
C HIS A 245 4.44 1.32 -9.93
N TYR A 246 5.17 1.40 -11.05
CA TYR A 246 5.56 2.66 -11.66
C TYR A 246 4.61 3.01 -12.81
N GLN A 247 4.17 4.26 -12.83
CA GLN A 247 3.38 4.82 -13.90
C GLN A 247 4.16 5.90 -14.64
N LEU A 248 4.14 5.84 -15.96
CA LEU A 248 4.73 6.86 -16.80
C LEU A 248 3.81 8.08 -16.84
N GLU A 249 4.36 9.22 -16.49
CA GLU A 249 3.69 10.52 -16.53
C GLU A 249 3.40 10.97 -17.97
N SER A 250 2.57 12.01 -18.08
CA SER A 250 2.10 12.56 -19.36
C SER A 250 3.23 13.05 -20.30
N ASP A 251 4.42 13.29 -19.74
CA ASP A 251 5.62 13.69 -20.48
C ASP A 251 6.33 12.52 -21.18
N GLY A 252 5.91 11.28 -20.92
CA GLY A 252 6.48 10.07 -21.48
C GLY A 252 7.88 9.74 -20.96
N ARG A 253 8.35 10.40 -19.90
CA ARG A 253 9.72 10.28 -19.38
C ARG A 253 9.78 10.08 -17.88
N THR A 254 8.85 10.66 -17.12
CA THR A 254 8.90 10.62 -15.67
C THR A 254 8.13 9.41 -15.15
N LEU A 255 8.76 8.60 -14.29
CA LEU A 255 8.10 7.48 -13.61
C LEU A 255 7.66 7.91 -12.22
N ARG A 256 6.35 7.83 -11.94
CA ARG A 256 5.76 8.06 -10.63
C ARG A 256 5.47 6.73 -9.97
N LEU A 257 5.96 6.53 -8.76
CA LEU A 257 5.54 5.41 -7.91
C LEU A 257 4.10 5.66 -7.47
N VAL A 258 3.21 4.70 -7.73
CA VAL A 258 1.78 4.79 -7.40
C VAL A 258 1.36 3.65 -6.49
N GLU A 259 0.34 3.88 -5.67
CA GLU A 259 -0.30 2.78 -4.93
C GLU A 259 -0.91 1.78 -5.92
N TYR A 260 -0.92 0.49 -5.60
CA TYR A 260 -1.45 -0.55 -6.50
C TYR A 260 -2.89 -0.24 -6.95
N ARG A 261 -3.72 0.31 -6.06
CA ARG A 261 -5.07 0.77 -6.38
C ARG A 261 -5.08 1.84 -7.49
N GLU A 262 -4.18 2.81 -7.43
CA GLU A 262 -4.04 3.86 -8.44
C GLU A 262 -3.51 3.29 -9.75
N PHE A 263 -2.55 2.38 -9.70
CA PHE A 263 -2.09 1.64 -10.87
C PHE A 263 -3.25 0.91 -11.57
N VAL A 264 -4.04 0.13 -10.82
CA VAL A 264 -5.20 -0.58 -11.37
C VAL A 264 -6.25 0.40 -11.93
N ARG A 265 -6.58 1.47 -11.19
CA ARG A 265 -7.51 2.52 -11.65
C ARG A 265 -7.11 3.04 -13.03
N ASP A 266 -5.85 3.45 -13.18
CA ASP A 266 -5.42 4.12 -14.39
C ASP A 266 -5.31 3.16 -15.57
N ARG A 267 -4.95 1.88 -15.33
CA ARG A 267 -5.01 0.83 -16.36
C ARG A 267 -6.43 0.57 -16.82
N VAL A 268 -7.40 0.47 -15.91
CA VAL A 268 -8.81 0.29 -16.27
C VAL A 268 -9.35 1.50 -17.03
N LEU A 269 -9.07 2.72 -16.57
CA LEU A 269 -9.49 3.95 -17.27
C LEU A 269 -8.86 4.07 -18.66
N SER A 270 -7.61 3.61 -18.84
CA SER A 270 -6.94 3.61 -20.15
C SER A 270 -7.56 2.67 -21.19
N MET A 271 -8.41 1.73 -20.76
CA MET A 271 -9.19 0.88 -21.69
C MET A 271 -10.34 1.64 -22.34
N ASN A 272 -10.67 2.85 -21.85
CA ASN A 272 -11.72 3.72 -22.36
C ASN A 272 -13.10 3.04 -22.46
N LEU A 273 -13.40 2.18 -21.47
CA LEU A 273 -14.68 1.47 -21.35
C LEU A 273 -15.63 2.24 -20.41
N PRO A 274 -16.94 2.34 -20.71
CA PRO A 274 -17.91 2.84 -19.75
C PRO A 274 -18.06 1.87 -18.56
N PRO A 275 -18.48 2.33 -17.36
CA PRO A 275 -18.57 1.49 -16.15
C PRO A 275 -19.49 0.26 -16.27
N THR A 276 -20.39 0.25 -17.26
CA THR A 276 -21.31 -0.85 -17.55
C THR A 276 -20.67 -1.98 -18.36
N ASP A 277 -19.67 -1.66 -19.20
CA ASP A 277 -19.09 -2.63 -20.14
C ASP A 277 -18.23 -3.70 -19.47
N PRO A 278 -17.39 -3.40 -18.45
CA PRO A 278 -16.69 -4.45 -17.73
C PRO A 278 -17.65 -5.46 -17.10
N ARG A 279 -18.81 -5.01 -16.60
CA ARG A 279 -19.83 -5.90 -16.01
C ARG A 279 -20.43 -6.85 -17.04
N THR A 280 -20.84 -6.34 -18.19
CA THR A 280 -21.44 -7.15 -19.25
C THR A 280 -20.44 -8.15 -19.82
N GLN A 281 -19.17 -7.76 -19.97
CA GLN A 281 -18.11 -8.66 -20.43
C GLN A 281 -17.78 -9.72 -19.38
N TRP A 282 -17.67 -9.37 -18.10
CA TRP A 282 -17.33 -10.32 -17.04
C TRP A 282 -18.42 -11.35 -16.74
N ALA A 283 -19.68 -10.99 -17.00
CA ALA A 283 -20.84 -11.85 -16.78
C ALA A 283 -20.83 -13.15 -17.59
N VAL A 284 -20.24 -13.15 -18.78
CA VAL A 284 -20.21 -14.29 -19.69
C VAL A 284 -18.80 -14.87 -19.76
N ALA A 285 -18.65 -16.18 -19.60
CA ALA A 285 -17.34 -16.83 -19.45
C ALA A 285 -16.36 -16.52 -20.60
N ARG A 286 -16.86 -16.48 -21.84
CA ARG A 286 -16.03 -16.21 -23.03
C ARG A 286 -15.52 -14.77 -23.07
N SER A 287 -16.38 -13.78 -22.84
CA SER A 287 -15.97 -12.37 -22.82
C SER A 287 -15.18 -12.02 -21.57
N ARG A 288 -15.42 -12.70 -20.45
CA ARG A 288 -14.61 -12.57 -19.23
C ARG A 288 -13.17 -12.97 -19.49
N ALA A 289 -12.94 -14.08 -20.19
CA ALA A 289 -11.59 -14.51 -20.56
C ALA A 289 -10.87 -13.45 -21.42
N ALA A 290 -11.57 -12.83 -22.38
CA ALA A 290 -11.00 -11.76 -23.20
C ALA A 290 -10.68 -10.50 -22.39
N LEU A 291 -11.56 -10.11 -21.46
CA LEU A 291 -11.31 -8.98 -20.56
C LEU A 291 -10.13 -9.23 -19.63
N ARG A 292 -9.99 -10.46 -19.11
CA ARG A 292 -8.82 -10.87 -18.32
C ARG A 292 -7.53 -10.79 -19.12
N GLU A 293 -7.53 -11.25 -20.36
CA GLU A 293 -6.36 -11.19 -21.24
C GLU A 293 -5.94 -9.74 -21.53
N GLU A 294 -6.90 -8.84 -21.76
CA GLU A 294 -6.63 -7.41 -21.92
C GLU A 294 -6.05 -6.78 -20.64
N LEU A 295 -6.58 -7.12 -19.47
CA LEU A 295 -6.05 -6.65 -18.18
C LEU A 295 -4.63 -7.18 -17.92
N GLN A 296 -4.38 -8.45 -18.22
CA GLN A 296 -3.07 -9.07 -18.11
C GLN A 296 -2.05 -8.42 -19.04
N SER A 297 -2.43 -8.07 -20.27
CA SER A 297 -1.56 -7.31 -21.19
C SER A 297 -1.14 -5.94 -20.64
N ARG A 298 -1.88 -5.42 -19.66
CA ARG A 298 -1.65 -4.17 -18.95
C ARG A 298 -1.03 -4.36 -17.57
N ALA A 299 -0.55 -5.57 -17.28
CA ALA A 299 0.03 -6.00 -16.00
C ALA A 299 -0.95 -5.89 -14.82
N VAL A 300 -2.25 -6.10 -15.07
CA VAL A 300 -3.27 -6.24 -14.02
C VAL A 300 -3.75 -7.69 -13.99
N GLU A 301 -3.31 -8.44 -12.99
CA GLU A 301 -3.74 -9.82 -12.76
C GLU A 301 -4.96 -9.85 -11.83
N ALA A 302 -6.08 -10.35 -12.35
CA ALA A 302 -7.35 -10.34 -11.61
C ALA A 302 -7.29 -11.13 -10.29
N ASP A 303 -6.47 -12.17 -10.23
CA ASP A 303 -6.34 -13.02 -9.03
C ASP A 303 -5.55 -12.32 -7.92
N ASP A 304 -4.68 -11.37 -8.27
CA ASP A 304 -3.85 -10.62 -7.31
C ASP A 304 -4.62 -9.47 -6.67
N LEU A 305 -5.60 -8.91 -7.39
CA LEU A 305 -6.45 -7.80 -6.93
C LEU A 305 -7.02 -8.02 -5.53
N MET A 306 -7.50 -9.23 -5.24
CA MET A 306 -8.15 -9.54 -3.96
C MET A 306 -7.18 -9.43 -2.78
N ALA A 307 -5.96 -9.93 -2.95
CA ALA A 307 -4.93 -9.91 -1.90
C ALA A 307 -4.35 -8.50 -1.75
N GLU A 308 -3.98 -7.87 -2.86
CA GLU A 308 -3.31 -6.57 -2.89
C GLU A 308 -4.22 -5.40 -2.47
N LEU A 309 -5.53 -5.50 -2.75
CA LEU A 309 -6.51 -4.49 -2.33
C LEU A 309 -7.19 -4.81 -0.99
N GLY A 310 -6.85 -5.95 -0.37
CA GLY A 310 -7.33 -6.30 0.98
C GLY A 310 -8.81 -6.68 1.07
N HIS A 311 -9.38 -7.21 -0.01
CA HIS A 311 -10.81 -7.53 -0.13
C HIS A 311 -11.03 -8.95 -0.72
N PRO A 312 -10.66 -10.02 0.02
CA PRO A 312 -10.79 -11.40 -0.46
C PRO A 312 -12.25 -11.85 -0.68
N GLU A 313 -13.22 -11.17 -0.06
CA GLU A 313 -14.64 -11.44 -0.21
C GLU A 313 -15.26 -10.90 -1.51
N ALA A 314 -14.60 -9.94 -2.15
CA ALA A 314 -15.08 -9.30 -3.37
C ALA A 314 -14.78 -10.15 -4.61
N ASP A 315 -15.51 -9.90 -5.70
CA ASP A 315 -15.12 -10.42 -7.01
C ASP A 315 -14.06 -9.49 -7.63
N PRO A 316 -13.07 -9.99 -8.37
CA PRO A 316 -12.07 -9.15 -9.05
C PRO A 316 -12.68 -8.02 -9.88
N LEU A 317 -13.85 -8.25 -10.51
CA LEU A 317 -14.55 -7.20 -11.24
C LEU A 317 -14.97 -6.02 -10.36
N ASP A 318 -15.48 -6.29 -9.16
CA ASP A 318 -15.88 -5.24 -8.22
C ASP A 318 -14.68 -4.41 -7.78
N LEU A 319 -13.54 -5.05 -7.60
CA LEU A 319 -12.28 -4.37 -7.25
C LEU A 319 -11.79 -3.48 -8.39
N LEU A 320 -11.84 -3.96 -9.63
CA LEU A 320 -11.52 -3.15 -10.81
C LEU A 320 -12.43 -1.92 -10.92
N ILE A 321 -13.74 -2.12 -10.77
CA ILE A 321 -14.73 -1.05 -10.88
C ILE A 321 -14.61 -0.05 -9.73
N ASN A 322 -14.41 -0.54 -8.52
CA ASN A 322 -14.21 0.30 -7.35
C ASN A 322 -12.90 1.08 -7.45
N ALA A 323 -11.82 0.50 -7.97
CA ALA A 323 -10.57 1.22 -8.21
C ALA A 323 -10.77 2.33 -9.27
N ALA A 324 -11.43 2.01 -10.37
CA ALA A 324 -11.64 2.91 -11.51
C ALA A 324 -12.62 4.07 -11.25
N TRP A 325 -13.75 3.79 -10.59
CA TRP A 325 -14.88 4.73 -10.47
C TRP A 325 -15.37 4.94 -9.03
N GLU A 326 -14.69 4.39 -8.02
CA GLU A 326 -15.05 4.53 -6.60
C GLU A 326 -16.49 4.07 -6.27
N LEU A 327 -17.06 3.19 -7.10
CA LEU A 327 -18.38 2.62 -6.83
C LEU A 327 -18.32 1.65 -5.63
N PRO A 328 -19.39 1.52 -4.83
CA PRO A 328 -19.41 0.63 -3.67
C PRO A 328 -18.99 -0.80 -4.02
N LEU A 329 -18.14 -1.39 -3.19
CA LEU A 329 -17.78 -2.80 -3.28
C LEU A 329 -18.97 -3.66 -2.86
N VAL A 330 -19.19 -4.74 -3.61
CA VAL A 330 -20.18 -5.77 -3.31
C VAL A 330 -19.45 -7.10 -3.22
N SER A 331 -19.64 -7.81 -2.13
CA SER A 331 -19.05 -9.14 -1.94
C SER A 331 -19.71 -10.17 -2.86
N ARG A 332 -19.00 -11.27 -3.13
CA ARG A 332 -19.55 -12.41 -3.88
C ARG A 332 -20.80 -12.98 -3.21
N ALA A 333 -20.80 -13.03 -1.88
CA ALA A 333 -21.95 -13.48 -1.09
C ALA A 333 -23.17 -12.56 -1.26
N GLU A 334 -22.97 -11.24 -1.24
CA GLU A 334 -24.06 -10.28 -1.46
C GLU A 334 -24.62 -10.38 -2.88
N ARG A 335 -23.78 -10.60 -3.90
CA ARG A 335 -24.24 -10.84 -5.27
C ARG A 335 -25.09 -12.10 -5.38
N ALA A 336 -24.63 -13.22 -4.82
CA ALA A 336 -25.37 -14.47 -4.83
C ALA A 336 -26.72 -14.32 -4.12
N LEU A 337 -26.74 -13.67 -2.95
CA LEU A 337 -27.96 -13.40 -2.20
C LEU A 337 -28.93 -12.50 -2.98
N ARG A 338 -28.41 -11.48 -3.67
CA ARG A 338 -29.22 -10.60 -4.53
C ARG A 338 -29.91 -11.38 -5.63
N VAL A 339 -29.20 -12.28 -6.31
CA VAL A 339 -29.80 -13.15 -7.34
C VAL A 339 -30.90 -14.02 -6.77
N GLN A 340 -30.68 -14.64 -5.61
CA GLN A 340 -31.69 -15.49 -4.96
C GLN A 340 -32.96 -14.70 -4.59
N ARG A 341 -32.84 -13.42 -4.23
CA ARG A 341 -33.96 -12.57 -3.79
C ARG A 341 -34.65 -11.84 -4.93
N GLU A 342 -33.89 -11.18 -5.79
CA GLU A 342 -34.40 -10.25 -6.81
C GLU A 342 -34.66 -10.95 -8.15
N HIS A 343 -34.03 -12.10 -8.39
CA HIS A 343 -34.20 -12.90 -9.60
C HIS A 343 -34.84 -14.27 -9.34
N GLN A 344 -35.69 -14.35 -8.31
CA GLN A 344 -36.41 -15.57 -7.94
C GLN A 344 -37.23 -16.15 -9.11
N GLN A 345 -37.89 -15.29 -9.90
CA GLN A 345 -38.67 -15.73 -11.07
C GLN A 345 -37.81 -16.46 -12.12
N PHE A 346 -36.56 -16.07 -12.29
CA PHE A 346 -35.63 -16.76 -13.18
C PHE A 346 -35.30 -18.16 -12.65
N LEU A 347 -34.95 -18.28 -11.36
CA LEU A 347 -34.65 -19.58 -10.75
C LEU A 347 -35.87 -20.51 -10.75
N GLU A 348 -37.07 -19.96 -10.59
CA GLU A 348 -38.34 -20.69 -10.63
C GLU A 348 -38.78 -21.08 -12.04
N SER A 349 -38.20 -20.48 -13.09
CA SER A 349 -38.48 -20.92 -14.46
C SER A 349 -37.89 -22.31 -14.78
N PHE A 350 -36.93 -22.78 -13.97
CA PHE A 350 -36.32 -24.09 -14.10
C PHE A 350 -36.94 -25.14 -13.17
N GLY A 351 -36.93 -26.40 -13.59
CA GLY A 351 -37.39 -27.51 -12.77
C GLY A 351 -36.57 -27.69 -11.48
N PRO A 352 -37.10 -28.35 -10.43
CA PRO A 352 -36.44 -28.42 -9.11
C PRO A 352 -35.00 -28.93 -9.13
N LYS A 353 -34.68 -29.92 -9.99
CA LYS A 353 -33.32 -30.44 -10.13
C LYS A 353 -32.37 -29.46 -10.82
N ALA A 354 -32.82 -28.73 -11.84
CA ALA A 354 -32.02 -27.71 -12.50
C ALA A 354 -31.74 -26.53 -11.56
N ARG A 355 -32.72 -26.15 -10.74
CA ARG A 355 -32.55 -25.12 -9.71
C ARG A 355 -31.47 -25.48 -8.69
N VAL A 356 -31.45 -26.73 -8.20
CA VAL A 356 -30.38 -27.21 -7.30
C VAL A 356 -28.99 -27.09 -7.94
N VAL A 357 -28.87 -27.26 -9.26
CA VAL A 357 -27.61 -27.05 -9.97
C VAL A 357 -27.22 -25.57 -10.01
N LEU A 358 -28.19 -24.67 -10.27
CA LEU A 358 -27.94 -23.22 -10.25
C LEU A 358 -27.57 -22.71 -8.85
N ASP A 359 -28.26 -23.20 -7.81
CA ASP A 359 -27.95 -22.85 -6.42
C ASP A 359 -26.53 -23.31 -6.04
N ALA A 360 -26.14 -24.54 -6.42
CA ALA A 360 -24.77 -25.02 -6.19
C ALA A 360 -23.72 -24.25 -7.00
N LEU A 361 -24.06 -23.70 -8.18
CA LEU A 361 -23.17 -22.80 -8.93
C LEU A 361 -23.00 -21.45 -8.21
N LEU A 362 -24.06 -20.91 -7.60
CA LEU A 362 -23.99 -19.71 -6.77
C LEU A 362 -23.11 -19.92 -5.53
N ASP A 363 -23.21 -21.09 -4.89
CA ASP A 363 -22.36 -21.45 -3.76
C ASP A 363 -20.88 -21.50 -4.18
N LYS A 364 -20.56 -22.21 -5.29
CA LYS A 364 -19.19 -22.24 -5.80
C LYS A 364 -18.69 -20.87 -6.25
N PHE A 365 -19.54 -20.03 -6.83
CA PHE A 365 -19.20 -18.64 -7.14
C PHE A 365 -18.82 -17.86 -5.87
N THR A 366 -19.58 -18.02 -4.79
CA THR A 366 -19.30 -17.36 -3.51
C THR A 366 -17.93 -17.76 -2.96
N GLU A 367 -17.55 -19.04 -3.09
CA GLU A 367 -16.29 -19.57 -2.58
C GLU A 367 -15.10 -19.26 -3.50
N HIS A 368 -15.24 -19.47 -4.82
CA HIS A 368 -14.11 -19.49 -5.77
C HIS A 368 -14.20 -18.46 -6.89
N GLY A 369 -15.28 -17.67 -6.96
CA GLY A 369 -15.41 -16.53 -7.86
C GLY A 369 -16.00 -16.87 -9.24
N ALA A 370 -15.98 -15.88 -10.13
CA ALA A 370 -16.68 -15.94 -11.42
C ALA A 370 -16.26 -17.10 -12.34
N GLU A 371 -15.07 -17.68 -12.18
CA GLU A 371 -14.60 -18.80 -13.01
C GLU A 371 -15.46 -20.07 -12.89
N GLU A 372 -16.15 -20.22 -11.76
CA GLU A 372 -17.08 -21.32 -11.52
C GLU A 372 -18.39 -21.18 -12.33
N LEU A 373 -18.67 -20.00 -12.90
CA LEU A 373 -19.81 -19.75 -13.77
C LEU A 373 -19.53 -20.29 -15.18
N SER A 374 -19.27 -21.59 -15.29
CA SER A 374 -19.01 -22.26 -16.55
C SER A 374 -19.41 -23.73 -16.50
N ALA A 375 -19.70 -24.32 -17.67
CA ALA A 375 -20.00 -25.76 -17.76
C ALA A 375 -18.81 -26.65 -17.31
N ARG A 376 -17.60 -26.10 -17.21
CA ARG A 376 -16.43 -26.82 -16.69
C ARG A 376 -16.56 -27.10 -15.19
N ALA A 377 -17.18 -26.20 -14.43
CA ALA A 377 -17.42 -26.38 -12.99
C ALA A 377 -18.25 -27.62 -12.68
N LEU A 378 -19.13 -28.03 -13.60
CA LEU A 378 -19.97 -29.22 -13.47
C LEU A 378 -19.19 -30.55 -13.47
N ARG A 379 -17.88 -30.52 -13.75
CA ARG A 379 -17.00 -31.70 -13.76
C ARG A 379 -16.37 -32.01 -12.40
N VAL A 380 -16.62 -31.18 -11.39
CA VAL A 380 -16.08 -31.35 -10.04
C VAL A 380 -17.22 -31.43 -9.00
N PRO A 381 -16.96 -31.88 -7.76
CA PRO A 381 -17.97 -31.86 -6.70
C PRO A 381 -18.54 -30.45 -6.45
N PRO A 382 -19.81 -30.34 -6.03
CA PRO A 382 -20.77 -31.41 -5.76
C PRO A 382 -21.48 -31.97 -7.01
N PHE A 383 -21.31 -31.36 -8.18
CA PHE A 383 -22.06 -31.69 -9.40
C PHE A 383 -21.86 -33.13 -9.88
N THR A 384 -20.66 -33.69 -9.71
CA THR A 384 -20.37 -35.10 -10.04
C THR A 384 -21.24 -36.09 -9.27
N LYS A 385 -21.80 -35.70 -8.12
CA LYS A 385 -22.78 -36.50 -7.36
C LYS A 385 -24.21 -36.31 -7.85
N MET A 386 -24.48 -35.22 -8.57
CA MET A 386 -25.80 -34.87 -9.10
C MET A 386 -26.06 -35.52 -10.47
N GLY A 387 -25.00 -35.73 -11.25
CA GLY A 387 -25.06 -36.39 -12.55
C GLY A 387 -23.83 -36.07 -13.40
N ASN A 388 -23.71 -36.72 -14.55
CA ASN A 388 -22.70 -36.31 -15.53
C ASN A 388 -23.15 -35.05 -16.31
N VAL A 389 -22.24 -34.38 -17.01
CA VAL A 389 -22.53 -33.12 -17.71
C VAL A 389 -23.68 -33.24 -18.72
N ILE A 390 -23.86 -34.40 -19.35
CA ILE A 390 -24.93 -34.65 -20.33
C ILE A 390 -26.28 -34.75 -19.61
N GLU A 391 -26.34 -35.51 -18.51
CA GLU A 391 -27.52 -35.63 -17.66
C GLU A 391 -27.91 -34.28 -17.07
N LEU A 392 -26.95 -33.53 -16.54
CA LEU A 392 -27.18 -32.19 -16.02
C LEU A 392 -27.69 -31.26 -17.12
N GLY A 393 -27.10 -31.29 -18.31
CA GLY A 393 -27.57 -30.50 -19.46
C GLY A 393 -29.01 -30.82 -19.87
N SER A 394 -29.44 -32.09 -19.76
CA SER A 394 -30.82 -32.48 -20.07
C SER A 394 -31.85 -31.81 -19.16
N LEU A 395 -31.48 -31.43 -17.93
CA LEU A 395 -32.35 -30.72 -16.99
C LEU A 395 -32.72 -29.31 -17.47
N PHE A 396 -31.91 -28.74 -18.37
CA PHE A 396 -32.09 -27.40 -18.93
C PHE A 396 -32.64 -27.44 -20.36
N GLY A 397 -32.92 -28.61 -20.92
CA GLY A 397 -33.35 -28.77 -22.32
C GLY A 397 -32.21 -29.08 -23.31
N GLY A 398 -30.99 -29.33 -22.80
CA GLY A 398 -29.84 -29.72 -23.61
C GLY A 398 -28.58 -28.94 -23.26
N ARG A 399 -27.49 -29.24 -23.98
CA ARG A 399 -26.19 -28.61 -23.75
C ARG A 399 -26.23 -27.10 -23.95
N ASP A 400 -26.87 -26.63 -25.02
CA ASP A 400 -26.84 -25.20 -25.37
C ASP A 400 -27.69 -24.38 -24.39
N ALA A 401 -28.87 -24.89 -24.04
CA ALA A 401 -29.75 -24.28 -23.04
C ALA A 401 -29.12 -24.24 -21.63
N LEU A 402 -28.29 -25.24 -21.27
CA LEU A 402 -27.50 -25.18 -20.04
C LEU A 402 -26.46 -24.05 -20.08
N HIS A 403 -25.74 -23.88 -21.19
CA HIS A 403 -24.77 -22.77 -21.30
C HIS A 403 -25.48 -21.42 -21.22
N GLU A 404 -26.61 -21.29 -21.90
CA GLU A 404 -27.44 -20.08 -21.85
C GLU A 404 -27.94 -19.79 -20.44
N ALA A 405 -28.39 -20.81 -19.69
CA ALA A 405 -28.81 -20.66 -18.30
C ALA A 405 -27.67 -20.21 -17.37
N ILE A 406 -26.45 -20.72 -17.57
CA ILE A 406 -25.26 -20.30 -16.81
C ILE A 406 -24.89 -18.85 -17.17
N ASP A 407 -24.93 -18.48 -18.45
CA ASP A 407 -24.64 -17.12 -18.90
C ASP A 407 -25.69 -16.12 -18.39
N ASP A 408 -26.98 -16.51 -18.37
CA ASP A 408 -28.07 -15.73 -17.77
C ASP A 408 -27.87 -15.55 -16.26
N LEU A 409 -27.45 -16.60 -15.55
CA LEU A 409 -27.10 -16.53 -14.14
C LEU A 409 -25.94 -15.55 -13.90
N GLY A 410 -24.90 -15.60 -14.74
CA GLY A 410 -23.78 -14.67 -14.71
C GLY A 410 -24.21 -13.22 -14.97
N ARG A 411 -25.05 -12.98 -15.97
CA ARG A 411 -25.59 -11.63 -16.25
C ARG A 411 -26.36 -11.07 -15.06
N ARG A 412 -27.16 -11.90 -14.38
CA ARG A 412 -27.89 -11.52 -13.17
C ARG A 412 -27.01 -11.26 -11.95
N LEU A 413 -25.92 -12.03 -11.80
CA LEU A 413 -24.94 -11.79 -10.73
C LEU A 413 -24.30 -10.41 -10.86
N PHE A 414 -23.96 -10.01 -12.09
CA PHE A 414 -23.23 -8.78 -12.40
C PHE A 414 -24.11 -7.62 -12.88
N ASP A 415 -25.44 -7.77 -12.85
CA ASP A 415 -26.38 -6.73 -13.27
C ASP A 415 -26.31 -5.48 -12.39
N VAL A 416 -26.63 -4.34 -13.01
CA VAL A 416 -26.70 -3.02 -12.38
C VAL A 416 -28.12 -2.84 -11.86
N GLY A 417 -28.38 -3.38 -10.68
CA GLY A 417 -29.54 -3.00 -9.85
C GLY A 417 -29.25 -1.72 -9.10
#